data_AF-A0A1B6EQM2-F1
#
_entry.id   AF-A0A1B6EQM2-F1
#
_cell.length_a   1.000
_cell.length_b   1.000
_cell.length_c   1.000
_cell.angle_alpha   90.00
_cell.angle_beta   90.00
_cell.angle_gamma   90.00
#
_symmetry.space_group_name_H-M   'P 1'
#
loop_
_entity.id
_entity.type
_entity.pdbx_description
1 polymer ?
#
loop_
_entity_poly.entity_id
_entity_poly.type
_entity_poly.pdbx_seq_one_letter_code
_entity_poly.pdbx_strand_id
1 'polypeptide(L)'
;DQEVAVSSPQTQARNMWYPTSHSHASASPDLGIESDHGRLSSLETHASKSTVMPLGPPAKDFLKLEEENTQLRHNLQKTRYALEETLAQLTAANQHKRQYKAQLSAANQHKAEVERAICHQIDKTHSILKKARVNLEENTKSKR
;
A
#
# COMPACT_ATOMS: atom_id res chain seq x y z
N ASP A 1 -19.98 15.77 -45.92
CA ASP A 1 -18.53 16.03 -46.10
C ASP A 1 -18.27 17.47 -45.73
N GLN A 2 -17.46 17.87 -44.74
CA GLN A 2 -16.52 17.22 -43.85
C GLN A 2 -16.49 18.06 -42.55
N GLU A 3 -16.39 17.38 -41.41
CA GLU A 3 -16.18 17.98 -40.09
C GLU A 3 -14.76 18.52 -39.95
N VAL A 4 -14.61 19.75 -39.43
CA VAL A 4 -13.32 20.28 -38.98
C VAL A 4 -13.24 20.10 -37.47
N ALA A 5 -12.57 19.02 -37.05
CA ALA A 5 -12.30 18.71 -35.66
C ALA A 5 -11.21 19.64 -35.10
N VAL A 6 -11.56 20.38 -34.06
CA VAL A 6 -10.64 21.15 -33.22
C VAL A 6 -9.88 20.16 -32.32
N SER A 7 -8.61 19.94 -32.62
CA SER A 7 -7.71 19.15 -31.75
C SER A 7 -7.23 20.01 -30.58
N SER A 8 -7.68 19.69 -29.36
CA SER A 8 -7.08 20.19 -28.12
C SER A 8 -5.84 19.38 -27.75
N PRO A 9 -4.73 20.01 -27.31
CA PRO A 9 -3.56 19.28 -26.85
C PRO A 9 -3.83 18.67 -25.48
N GLN A 10 -3.79 17.34 -25.44
CA GLN A 10 -3.83 16.51 -24.25
C GLN A 10 -2.56 16.74 -23.43
N THR A 11 -2.65 17.49 -22.34
CA THR A 11 -1.58 17.61 -21.33
C THR A 11 -1.40 16.25 -20.63
N GLN A 12 -0.55 15.40 -21.23
CA GLN A 12 0.00 14.24 -20.56
C GLN A 12 1.00 14.71 -19.49
N ALA A 13 0.53 14.85 -18.25
CA ALA A 13 1.42 14.87 -17.10
C ALA A 13 2.08 13.48 -16.99
N ARG A 14 3.27 13.37 -17.58
CA ARG A 14 4.20 12.23 -17.43
C ARG A 14 4.65 12.15 -15.96
N ASN A 15 3.96 11.37 -15.15
CA ASN A 15 4.48 10.90 -13.87
C ASN A 15 5.50 9.78 -14.14
N MET A 16 6.75 10.19 -14.27
CA MET A 16 7.87 9.41 -14.79
C MET A 16 8.63 8.64 -13.68
N TRP A 17 7.91 7.97 -12.77
CA TRP A 17 8.49 7.37 -11.55
C TRP A 17 8.23 5.87 -11.35
N TYR A 18 7.77 5.15 -12.37
CA TYR A 18 7.72 3.69 -12.34
C TYR A 18 8.08 3.10 -13.72
N PRO A 19 8.85 1.99 -13.79
CA PRO A 19 9.02 1.28 -15.04
C PRO A 19 7.67 0.71 -15.48
N THR A 20 7.29 1.01 -16.71
CA THR A 20 6.07 0.49 -17.36
C THR A 20 6.30 -0.97 -17.73
N SER A 21 5.92 -1.90 -16.85
CA SER A 21 5.84 -3.32 -17.20
C SER A 21 4.63 -3.55 -18.08
N HIS A 22 4.89 -3.92 -19.34
CA HIS A 22 3.92 -4.47 -20.25
C HIS A 22 3.16 -5.65 -19.61
N SER A 23 1.86 -5.65 -19.86
CA SER A 23 0.95 -6.73 -19.56
C SER A 23 1.45 -8.06 -20.14
N HIS A 24 1.90 -8.97 -19.28
CA HIS A 24 1.91 -10.41 -19.56
C HIS A 24 1.33 -11.15 -18.37
N ALA A 25 0.46 -12.09 -18.71
CA ALA A 25 -0.23 -13.03 -17.84
C ALA A 25 0.72 -13.74 -16.86
N SER A 26 0.19 -14.02 -15.66
CA SER A 26 0.54 -15.14 -14.78
C SER A 26 1.96 -15.70 -14.90
N ALA A 27 2.92 -15.08 -14.20
CA ALA A 27 4.14 -15.76 -13.80
C ALA A 27 4.70 -15.09 -12.55
N SER A 28 4.49 -15.70 -11.39
CA SER A 28 5.30 -15.39 -10.20
C SER A 28 6.76 -15.74 -10.53
N PRO A 29 7.74 -14.88 -10.22
CA PRO A 29 9.14 -15.23 -10.40
C PRO A 29 9.51 -16.31 -9.38
N ASP A 30 9.89 -17.48 -9.90
CA ASP A 30 10.49 -18.57 -9.12
C ASP A 30 11.87 -18.12 -8.64
N LEU A 31 11.95 -17.67 -7.39
CA LEU A 31 13.22 -17.35 -6.74
C LEU A 31 13.80 -18.67 -6.24
N GLY A 32 14.46 -19.38 -7.15
CA GLY A 32 15.13 -20.66 -6.93
C GLY A 32 16.00 -20.66 -5.67
N ILE A 33 15.41 -21.04 -4.55
CA ILE A 33 16.09 -21.44 -3.32
C ILE A 33 16.24 -22.96 -3.34
N GLU A 34 16.87 -23.47 -4.39
CA GLU A 34 17.51 -24.78 -4.31
C GLU A 34 18.80 -24.58 -3.51
N SER A 35 18.74 -24.81 -2.20
CA SER A 35 19.92 -24.77 -1.35
C SER A 35 19.86 -25.88 -0.29
N ASP A 36 20.56 -26.96 -0.63
CA ASP A 36 21.16 -27.98 0.24
C ASP A 36 20.30 -28.55 1.40
N HIS A 37 19.21 -29.22 1.06
CA HIS A 37 18.71 -30.31 1.90
C HIS A 37 19.59 -31.54 1.68
N GLY A 38 20.69 -31.66 2.42
CA GLY A 38 21.45 -32.93 2.44
C GLY A 38 22.97 -32.83 2.51
N ARG A 39 23.58 -31.64 2.61
CA ARG A 39 24.99 -31.54 3.02
C ARG A 39 25.13 -31.81 4.52
N LEU A 40 25.02 -33.09 4.85
CA LEU A 40 25.74 -33.67 5.98
C LEU A 40 27.22 -33.32 5.76
N SER A 41 27.70 -32.29 6.47
CA SER A 41 29.14 -32.02 6.50
C SER A 41 29.79 -33.19 7.23
N SER A 42 30.34 -34.12 6.45
CA SER A 42 31.25 -35.15 6.91
C SER A 42 32.46 -34.49 7.57
N LEU A 43 32.50 -34.48 8.89
CA LEU A 43 33.74 -34.43 9.64
C LEU A 43 33.65 -35.33 10.88
N GLU A 44 33.52 -36.63 10.62
CA GLU A 44 33.87 -37.66 11.58
C GLU A 44 35.31 -38.13 11.34
N THR A 45 35.97 -38.55 12.42
CA THR A 45 37.22 -39.33 12.51
C THR A 45 38.56 -38.58 12.57
N HIS A 46 38.78 -37.89 13.69
CA HIS A 46 40.08 -38.01 14.39
C HIS A 46 39.87 -38.68 15.74
N ALA A 47 39.85 -40.02 15.73
CA ALA A 47 40.12 -40.83 16.90
C ALA A 47 41.62 -40.74 17.21
N SER A 48 42.01 -39.95 18.22
CA SER A 48 43.18 -40.20 19.08
C SER A 48 43.43 -38.99 19.99
N LYS A 49 42.85 -39.06 21.18
CA LYS A 49 43.48 -38.79 22.49
C LYS A 49 42.35 -38.68 23.49
N SER A 50 42.19 -39.75 24.27
CA SER A 50 41.62 -39.66 25.61
C SER A 50 42.52 -38.74 26.43
N THR A 51 42.42 -37.44 26.18
CA THR A 51 42.86 -36.43 27.12
C THR A 51 41.71 -36.32 28.09
N VAL A 52 41.89 -37.00 29.22
CA VAL A 52 41.16 -36.77 30.47
C VAL A 52 40.85 -35.29 30.56
N MET A 53 39.59 -34.91 30.30
CA MET A 53 39.10 -33.59 30.63
C MET A 53 39.28 -33.49 32.15
N PRO A 54 40.04 -32.50 32.65
CA PRO A 54 40.22 -32.36 34.08
C PRO A 54 38.83 -32.13 34.67
N LEU A 55 38.39 -33.06 35.50
CA LEU A 55 37.25 -32.90 36.40
C LEU A 55 37.68 -31.83 37.44
N GLY A 56 37.59 -30.56 37.04
CA GLY A 56 37.86 -29.36 37.85
C GLY A 56 36.77 -28.32 37.59
N PRO A 57 36.35 -27.55 38.60
CA PRO A 57 34.94 -27.45 38.99
C PRO A 57 34.15 -26.49 38.08
N PRO A 58 33.20 -26.95 37.24
CA PRO A 58 32.46 -26.07 36.33
C PRO A 58 31.28 -25.37 36.99
N ALA A 59 31.15 -25.38 38.33
CA ALA A 59 29.97 -24.85 39.00
C ALA A 59 29.78 -23.34 38.78
N LYS A 60 30.86 -22.54 38.76
CA LYS A 60 30.77 -21.08 38.59
C LYS A 60 30.42 -20.66 37.16
N ASP A 61 31.02 -21.31 36.17
CA ASP A 61 30.74 -21.03 34.76
C ASP A 61 29.36 -21.56 34.35
N PHE A 62 28.94 -22.69 34.93
CA PHE A 62 27.59 -23.23 34.74
C PHE A 62 26.52 -22.29 35.30
N LEU A 63 26.71 -21.77 36.52
CA LEU A 63 25.79 -20.79 37.12
C LEU A 63 25.70 -19.50 36.28
N LYS A 64 26.82 -19.03 35.73
CA LYS A 64 26.84 -17.87 34.82
C LYS A 64 26.09 -18.14 33.52
N LEU A 65 26.27 -19.33 32.93
CA LEU A 65 25.53 -19.75 31.73
C LEU A 65 24.03 -19.91 31.99
N GLU A 66 23.65 -20.42 33.17
CA GLU A 66 22.25 -20.52 33.58
C GLU A 66 21.62 -19.13 33.74
N GLU A 67 22.31 -18.22 34.43
CA GLU A 67 21.88 -16.83 34.55
C GLU A 67 21.71 -16.17 33.17
N GLU A 68 22.70 -16.29 32.28
CA GLU A 68 22.61 -15.76 30.92
C GLU A 68 21.45 -16.38 30.14
N ASN A 69 21.22 -17.69 30.27
CA ASN A 69 20.11 -18.37 29.61
C ASN A 69 18.75 -17.83 30.09
N THR A 70 18.61 -17.59 31.40
CA THR A 70 17.38 -16.99 31.96
C THR A 70 17.17 -15.56 31.45
N GLN A 71 18.23 -14.75 31.41
CA GLN A 71 18.18 -13.39 30.86
C GLN A 71 17.84 -13.39 29.37
N LEU A 72 18.44 -14.28 28.57
CA LEU A 72 18.15 -14.43 27.14
C LEU A 72 16.70 -14.85 26.89
N ARG A 73 16.17 -15.80 27.67
CA ARG A 73 14.74 -16.19 27.60
C ARG A 73 13.82 -15.02 27.93
N HIS A 74 14.15 -14.27 28.98
CA HIS A 74 13.39 -13.08 29.36
C HIS A 74 13.40 -12.02 28.24
N ASN A 75 14.58 -11.72 27.69
CA ASN A 75 14.74 -10.76 26.59
C ASN A 75 14.01 -11.21 25.31
N LEU A 76 14.07 -12.50 24.99
CA LEU A 76 13.34 -13.07 23.86
C LEU A 76 11.83 -12.90 24.04
N GLN A 77 11.30 -13.22 25.23
CA GLN A 77 9.88 -13.05 25.54
C GLN A 77 9.47 -11.57 25.46
N LYS A 78 10.26 -10.67 26.05
CA LYS A 78 10.02 -9.22 25.97
C LYS A 78 9.99 -8.71 24.52
N THR A 79 10.93 -9.18 23.70
CA THR A 79 11.01 -8.79 22.28
C THR A 79 9.82 -9.33 21.49
N ARG A 80 9.38 -10.57 21.77
CA ARG A 80 8.17 -11.14 21.16
C ARG A 80 6.93 -10.31 21.45
N TYR A 81 6.71 -9.92 22.71
CA TYR A 81 5.56 -9.08 23.07
C TYR A 81 5.62 -7.70 22.38
N ALA A 82 6.79 -7.06 22.35
CA ALA A 82 6.94 -5.78 21.67
C ALA A 82 6.65 -5.88 20.15
N LEU A 83 7.07 -6.99 19.52
CA LEU A 83 6.78 -7.25 18.11
C LEU A 83 5.29 -7.50 17.88
N GLU A 84 4.64 -8.32 18.70
CA GLU A 84 3.20 -8.58 18.63
C GLU A 84 2.39 -7.29 18.77
N GLU A 85 2.75 -6.44 19.73
CA GLU A 85 2.13 -5.13 19.92
C GLU A 85 2.31 -4.24 18.70
N THR A 86 3.53 -4.16 18.16
CA THR A 86 3.83 -3.35 16.97
C THR A 86 3.05 -3.84 15.75
N LEU A 87 2.92 -5.16 15.57
CA LEU A 87 2.13 -5.75 14.49
C LEU A 87 0.62 -5.45 14.65
N ALA A 88 0.10 -5.51 15.86
CA ALA A 88 -1.28 -5.14 16.14
C ALA A 88 -1.55 -3.66 15.83
N GLN A 89 -0.67 -2.77 16.27
CA GLN A 89 -0.74 -1.33 15.98
C GLN A 89 -0.68 -1.05 14.47
N LEU A 90 0.27 -1.69 13.76
CA LEU A 90 0.40 -1.54 12.30
C LEU A 90 -0.84 -2.03 11.57
N THR A 91 -1.42 -3.15 12.02
CA THR A 91 -2.65 -3.70 11.45
C THR A 91 -3.83 -2.74 11.63
N ALA A 92 -4.01 -2.21 12.85
CA ALA A 92 -5.05 -1.23 13.15
C ALA A 92 -4.88 0.06 12.34
N ALA A 93 -3.66 0.60 12.26
CA ALA A 93 -3.36 1.79 11.47
C ALA A 93 -3.65 1.59 9.97
N ASN A 94 -3.31 0.43 9.42
CA ASN A 94 -3.61 0.10 8.03
C ASN A 94 -5.11 -0.06 7.76
N GLN A 95 -5.85 -0.67 8.69
CA GLN A 95 -7.31 -0.78 8.59
C GLN A 95 -7.96 0.60 8.61
N HIS A 96 -7.56 1.45 9.56
CA HIS A 96 -8.06 2.83 9.66
C HIS A 96 -7.76 3.62 8.39
N LYS A 97 -6.53 3.52 7.86
CA LYS A 97 -6.13 4.15 6.59
C LYS A 97 -7.01 3.69 5.42
N ARG A 98 -7.34 2.40 5.34
CA ARG A 98 -8.24 1.86 4.29
C ARG A 98 -9.66 2.41 4.42
N GLN A 99 -10.20 2.43 5.64
CA GLN A 99 -11.54 2.98 5.91
C GLN A 99 -11.61 4.46 5.54
N TYR A 100 -10.63 5.25 5.96
CA TYR A 100 -10.56 6.68 5.64
C TYR A 100 -10.50 6.91 4.12
N LYS A 101 -9.66 6.15 3.40
CA LYS A 101 -9.59 6.24 1.93
C LYS A 101 -10.93 5.92 1.27
N ALA A 102 -11.64 4.90 1.75
CA ALA A 102 -12.96 4.54 1.22
C ALA A 102 -13.99 5.66 1.46
N GLN A 103 -14.01 6.24 2.67
CA GLN A 103 -14.89 7.37 3.00
C GLN A 103 -14.58 8.60 2.13
N LEU A 104 -13.30 8.94 1.96
CA LEU A 104 -12.89 10.07 1.12
C LEU A 104 -13.27 9.85 -0.35
N SER A 105 -13.12 8.63 -0.85
CA SER A 105 -13.55 8.28 -2.21
C SER A 105 -15.06 8.44 -2.40
N ALA A 106 -15.86 7.97 -1.44
CA ALA A 106 -17.32 8.12 -1.49
C ALA A 106 -17.74 9.60 -1.44
N ALA A 107 -17.12 10.40 -0.56
CA ALA A 107 -17.39 11.82 -0.46
C ALA A 107 -17.05 12.57 -1.77
N ASN A 108 -15.93 12.22 -2.42
CA ASN A 108 -15.54 12.81 -3.70
C ASN A 108 -16.46 12.41 -4.84
N GLN A 109 -16.94 11.16 -4.87
CA GLN A 109 -17.95 10.72 -5.84
C GLN A 109 -19.25 11.51 -5.67
N HIS A 110 -19.73 11.63 -4.44
CA HIS A 110 -20.93 12.42 -4.14
C HIS A 110 -20.75 13.89 -4.53
N LYS A 111 -19.60 14.49 -4.23
CA LYS A 111 -19.27 15.85 -4.66
C LYS A 111 -19.35 16.00 -6.18
N ALA A 112 -18.77 15.07 -6.93
CA ALA A 112 -18.80 15.11 -8.39
C ALA A 112 -20.23 14.97 -8.96
N GLU A 113 -21.09 14.18 -8.32
CA GLU A 113 -22.51 14.08 -8.69
C GLU A 113 -23.26 15.39 -8.45
N VAL A 114 -23.04 16.01 -7.29
CA VAL A 114 -23.63 17.32 -6.94
C VAL A 114 -23.17 18.40 -7.90
N GLU A 115 -21.87 18.48 -8.21
CA GLU A 115 -21.32 19.45 -9.17
C GLU A 115 -21.93 19.27 -10.56
N ARG A 116 -22.11 18.03 -11.02
CA ARG A 116 -22.80 17.74 -12.29
C ARG A 116 -24.25 18.23 -12.28
N ALA A 117 -24.97 17.99 -11.18
CA ALA A 117 -26.35 18.46 -11.03
C ALA A 117 -26.44 19.99 -11.03
N ILE A 118 -25.52 20.67 -10.36
CA ILE A 118 -25.42 22.13 -10.33
C ILE A 118 -25.17 22.67 -11.74
N CYS A 119 -24.19 22.12 -12.48
CA CYS A 119 -23.91 22.54 -13.85
C CYS A 119 -25.16 22.41 -14.74
N HIS A 120 -25.87 21.28 -14.64
CA HIS A 120 -27.10 21.07 -15.39
C HIS A 120 -28.20 22.10 -15.03
N GLN A 121 -28.34 22.46 -13.75
CA GLN A 121 -29.30 23.48 -13.33
C GLN A 121 -28.92 24.87 -13.84
N ILE A 122 -27.63 25.21 -13.86
CA ILE A 122 -27.12 26.46 -14.43
C ILE A 122 -27.46 26.54 -15.92
N ASP A 123 -27.18 25.49 -16.69
CA ASP A 123 -27.48 25.44 -18.13
C ASP A 123 -28.98 25.59 -18.40
N LYS A 124 -29.81 24.86 -17.64
CA LYS A 124 -31.27 24.96 -17.72
C LYS A 124 -31.75 26.38 -17.44
N THR A 125 -31.24 26.99 -16.37
CA THR A 125 -31.58 28.36 -15.97
C THR A 125 -31.17 29.36 -17.04
N HIS A 126 -29.94 29.26 -17.53
CA HIS A 126 -29.42 30.11 -18.61
C HIS A 126 -30.28 29.99 -19.88
N SER A 127 -30.68 28.78 -20.27
CA SER A 127 -31.57 28.54 -21.41
C SER A 127 -32.94 29.20 -21.24
N ILE A 128 -33.54 29.09 -20.05
CA ILE A 128 -34.82 29.74 -19.72
C ILE A 128 -34.68 31.27 -19.81
N LEU A 129 -33.64 31.83 -19.19
CA LEU A 129 -33.39 33.28 -19.21
C LEU A 129 -33.13 33.78 -20.64
N LYS A 130 -32.38 33.03 -21.46
CA LYS A 130 -32.13 33.37 -22.86
C LYS A 130 -33.42 33.40 -23.67
N LYS A 131 -34.31 32.42 -23.50
CA LYS A 131 -35.63 32.39 -24.15
C LYS A 131 -36.51 33.56 -23.70
N ALA A 132 -36.58 33.82 -22.38
CA ALA A 132 -37.34 34.93 -21.83
C ALA A 132 -36.85 36.28 -22.41
N ARG A 133 -35.54 36.46 -22.54
CA ARG A 133 -34.95 37.66 -23.14
C ARG A 133 -35.39 37.86 -24.60
N VAL A 134 -35.29 36.82 -25.43
CA VAL A 134 -35.72 36.90 -26.85
C VAL A 134 -37.21 37.24 -26.95
N ASN A 135 -38.07 36.60 -26.16
CA ASN A 135 -39.51 36.87 -26.14
C ASN A 135 -39.83 38.32 -25.74
N LEU A 136 -39.10 38.89 -24.79
CA LEU A 136 -39.24 40.29 -24.41
C LEU A 136 -38.82 41.22 -25.56
N GLU A 137 -37.68 40.96 -26.20
CA GLU A 137 -37.20 41.74 -27.34
C GLU A 137 -38.18 41.69 -28.53
N GLU A 138 -38.76 40.54 -28.86
CA GLU A 138 -39.77 40.40 -29.93
C GLU A 138 -41.06 41.17 -29.61
N ASN A 139 -41.57 41.09 -28.38
CA ASN A 139 -42.78 41.81 -27.96
C ASN A 139 -42.57 43.34 -28.01
N THR A 140 -41.37 43.83 -27.67
CA THR A 140 -41.05 45.26 -27.78
C THR A 140 -40.96 45.76 -29.22
N LYS A 141 -40.53 44.91 -30.16
CA LYS A 141 -40.48 45.25 -31.60
C LYS A 141 -41.87 45.21 -32.24
N SER A 142 -42.73 44.28 -31.85
CA SER A 142 -44.09 44.12 -32.40
C SER A 142 -45.06 45.24 -31.98
N LYS A 143 -44.72 45.99 -30.93
CA LYS A 143 -45.51 47.15 -30.43
C LYS A 143 -45.07 48.50 -31.01
N ARG A 144 -44.03 48.54 -31.84
CA ARG A 144 -43.60 49.73 -32.59
C ARG A 144 -44.06 49.60 -34.04
#